data_AF-A0A7J7M209-F1
#
_entry.id   AF-A0A7J7M209-F1
#
_cell.length_a   1.000
_cell.length_b   1.000
_cell.length_c   1.000
_cell.angle_alpha   90.00
_cell.angle_beta   90.00
_cell.angle_gamma   90.00
#
_symmetry.space_group_name_H-M   'P 1'
#
loop_
_entity.id
_entity.type
_entity.pdbx_description
1 polymer ?
#
loop_
_entity_poly.entity_id
_entity_poly.type
_entity_poly.pdbx_seq_one_letter_code
_entity_poly.pdbx_strand_id
1 'polypeptide(L)'
;METPFLIAFFPHESGNDLETFSLFRIIEVLQASYKCGHIQIADHISFFITILARFKVSPEKFSPGTENEGKNSTHKTFKAITSVICSCVSQMGDNALVHQMIHKTILYEMSLKPALENACAMLKMLVLLNFRPTRLLDDNVFSLGNSLWSYLMDAAYYNPELSDVSTSCNQMEIYEYLLVPCLILFDRSDRLLTLVLNLMGSSIFETNSVVSSLHDTQYGCARPGSIDAIASTLIFMHKEVKFQRILSSHKSEIRQILQNIFCLQSSSELNVFNRLKTTTGRLHYWSCDDFRTS
;
A
#
# COMPACT_ATOMS: atom_id res chain seq x y z
N MET A 1 2.65 13.62 -28.79
CA MET A 1 3.42 12.74 -27.89
C MET A 1 4.31 13.67 -27.10
N GLU A 2 3.74 14.28 -26.05
CA GLU A 2 4.42 15.32 -25.28
C GLU A 2 5.04 14.67 -24.05
N THR A 3 6.36 14.76 -23.97
CA THR A 3 7.15 14.40 -22.80
C THR A 3 6.72 15.25 -21.60
N PRO A 4 6.40 14.65 -20.44
CA PRO A 4 6.00 15.44 -19.27
C PRO A 4 7.20 16.26 -18.75
N PHE A 5 6.94 17.54 -18.50
CA PHE A 5 7.84 18.61 -18.06
C PHE A 5 8.61 18.37 -16.73
N LEU A 6 8.56 17.17 -16.13
CA LEU A 6 8.89 16.98 -14.70
C LEU A 6 10.14 16.13 -14.40
N ILE A 7 10.96 15.79 -15.40
CA ILE A 7 12.19 15.02 -15.15
C ILE A 7 13.31 15.88 -14.50
N ALA A 8 13.17 17.21 -14.45
CA ALA A 8 14.25 18.13 -14.05
C ALA A 8 14.26 18.61 -12.58
N PHE A 9 13.31 18.23 -11.73
CA PHE A 9 13.16 18.87 -10.40
C PHE A 9 13.88 18.20 -9.21
N PHE A 10 14.55 17.06 -9.37
CA PHE A 10 15.14 16.35 -8.22
C PHE A 10 16.58 15.87 -8.45
N PRO A 11 17.61 16.75 -8.29
CA PRO A 11 18.99 16.33 -8.29
C PRO A 11 19.38 15.60 -6.99
N HIS A 12 20.54 14.95 -7.01
CA HIS A 12 21.07 14.07 -5.97
C HIS A 12 21.45 14.81 -4.67
N GLU A 13 21.12 14.16 -3.55
CA GLU A 13 21.77 14.20 -2.23
C GLU A 13 22.42 15.53 -1.79
N SER A 14 21.72 16.29 -0.95
CA SER A 14 22.27 16.81 0.31
C SER A 14 21.16 17.54 1.07
N GLY A 15 21.01 17.22 2.36
CA GLY A 15 19.96 17.81 3.18
C GLY A 15 20.03 19.33 3.21
N ASN A 16 18.87 19.98 3.10
CA ASN A 16 18.70 21.37 3.52
C ASN A 16 17.21 21.66 3.74
N ASP A 17 16.89 22.30 4.86
CA ASP A 17 15.56 22.90 5.11
C ASP A 17 15.12 23.84 3.98
N LEU A 18 16.10 24.37 3.23
CA LEU A 18 15.90 25.16 2.02
C LEU A 18 15.17 24.39 0.91
N GLU A 19 15.43 23.09 0.74
CA GLU A 19 14.75 22.23 -0.24
C GLU A 19 13.30 21.97 0.17
N THR A 20 13.08 21.75 1.48
CA THR A 20 11.74 21.58 2.06
C THR A 20 10.91 22.86 1.95
N PHE A 21 11.49 24.02 2.32
CA PHE A 21 10.83 25.32 2.21
C PHE A 21 10.52 25.67 0.75
N SER A 22 11.44 25.38 -0.17
CA SER A 22 11.24 25.58 -1.61
C SER A 22 10.05 24.77 -2.11
N LEU A 23 9.90 23.52 -1.67
CA LEU A 23 8.77 22.68 -2.09
C LEU A 23 7.42 23.19 -1.55
N PHE A 24 7.35 23.62 -0.28
CA PHE A 24 6.15 24.28 0.24
C PHE A 24 5.82 25.57 -0.53
N ARG A 25 6.84 26.36 -0.87
CA ARG A 25 6.66 27.58 -1.65
C ARG A 25 6.17 27.28 -3.07
N ILE A 26 6.68 26.22 -3.70
CA ILE A 26 6.21 25.75 -5.01
C ILE A 26 4.73 25.36 -4.92
N ILE A 27 4.34 24.56 -3.93
CA ILE A 27 2.93 24.16 -3.72
C ILE A 27 2.04 25.39 -3.51
N GLU A 28 2.48 26.36 -2.72
CA GLU A 28 1.75 27.61 -2.46
C GLU A 28 1.56 28.44 -3.73
N VAL A 29 2.64 28.69 -4.48
CA VAL A 29 2.61 29.46 -5.74
C VAL A 29 1.75 28.74 -6.78
N LEU A 30 1.85 27.42 -6.88
CA LEU A 30 1.04 26.61 -7.78
C LEU A 30 -0.45 26.70 -7.42
N GLN A 31 -0.79 26.56 -6.14
CA GLN A 31 -2.17 26.70 -5.66
C GLN A 31 -2.74 28.10 -5.92
N ALA A 32 -1.95 29.15 -5.72
CA ALA A 32 -2.37 30.52 -6.03
C ALA A 32 -2.59 30.70 -7.55
N SER A 33 -1.68 30.18 -8.37
CA SER A 33 -1.77 30.24 -9.84
C SER A 33 -3.00 29.49 -10.36
N TYR A 34 -3.31 28.32 -9.79
CA TYR A 34 -4.55 27.59 -10.05
C TYR A 34 -5.79 28.40 -9.68
N LYS A 35 -5.82 29.01 -8.47
CA LYS A 35 -6.95 29.86 -8.03
C LYS A 35 -7.18 31.07 -8.93
N CYS A 36 -6.13 31.62 -9.55
CA CYS A 36 -6.22 32.70 -10.53
C CYS A 36 -6.60 32.21 -11.94
N GLY A 37 -6.80 30.91 -12.16
CA GLY A 37 -7.16 30.33 -13.45
C GLY A 37 -6.00 30.20 -14.45
N HIS A 38 -4.75 30.34 -13.99
CA HIS A 38 -3.56 30.23 -14.86
C HIS A 38 -3.11 28.78 -15.11
N ILE A 39 -3.62 27.83 -14.33
CA ILE A 39 -3.26 26.41 -14.43
C ILE A 39 -4.53 25.61 -14.59
N GLN A 40 -4.54 24.69 -15.55
CA GLN A 40 -5.67 23.78 -15.71
C GLN A 40 -5.73 22.80 -14.54
N ILE A 41 -6.96 22.42 -14.15
CA ILE A 41 -7.17 21.51 -13.02
C ILE A 41 -6.46 20.17 -13.18
N ALA A 42 -6.38 19.65 -14.41
CA ALA A 42 -5.70 18.40 -14.72
C ALA A 42 -4.19 18.49 -14.49
N ASP A 43 -3.55 19.57 -14.95
CA ASP A 43 -2.11 19.80 -14.78
C ASP A 43 -1.76 19.98 -13.30
N HIS A 44 -2.61 20.70 -12.57
CA HIS A 44 -2.45 20.94 -11.14
C HIS A 44 -2.53 19.64 -10.32
N ILE A 45 -3.55 18.82 -10.58
CA ILE A 45 -3.71 17.49 -9.96
C ILE A 45 -2.53 16.58 -10.33
N SER A 46 -2.14 16.57 -11.60
CA SER A 46 -1.03 15.76 -12.10
C SER A 46 0.26 16.09 -11.36
N PHE A 47 0.61 17.38 -11.27
CA PHE A 47 1.79 17.85 -10.58
C PHE A 47 1.83 17.41 -9.10
N PHE A 48 0.72 17.57 -8.38
CA PHE A 48 0.61 17.15 -6.99
C PHE A 48 0.78 15.65 -6.81
N ILE A 49 0.19 14.83 -7.66
CA ILE A 49 0.34 13.38 -7.60
C ILE A 49 1.78 12.97 -7.99
N THR A 50 2.41 13.66 -8.96
CA THR A 50 3.82 13.43 -9.29
C THR A 50 4.76 13.75 -8.13
N ILE A 51 4.51 14.83 -7.36
CA ILE A 51 5.26 15.09 -6.12
C ILE A 51 5.13 13.88 -5.18
N LEU A 52 3.90 13.41 -4.94
CA LEU A 52 3.70 12.25 -4.06
C LEU A 52 4.34 10.98 -4.59
N ALA A 53 4.33 10.75 -5.90
CA ALA A 53 4.89 9.56 -6.52
C ALA A 53 6.43 9.55 -6.53
N ARG A 54 7.07 10.73 -6.60
CA ARG A 54 8.51 10.87 -6.87
C ARG A 54 9.32 11.45 -5.71
N PHE A 55 8.68 11.90 -4.64
CA PHE A 55 9.38 12.39 -3.46
C PHE A 55 10.29 11.30 -2.90
N LYS A 56 11.60 11.58 -2.81
CA LYS A 56 12.58 10.63 -2.30
C LYS A 56 12.49 10.58 -0.77
N VAL A 57 11.79 9.57 -0.26
CA VAL A 57 11.81 9.24 1.17
C VAL A 57 13.05 8.37 1.42
N SER A 58 13.95 8.83 2.29
CA SER A 58 15.09 8.02 2.69
C SER A 58 14.59 6.85 3.54
N PRO A 59 14.87 5.58 3.19
CA PRO A 59 14.42 4.44 3.99
C PRO A 59 14.98 4.57 5.40
N GLU A 60 14.08 4.57 6.38
CA GLU A 60 14.43 4.70 7.79
C GLU A 60 15.32 3.50 8.17
N LYS A 61 16.61 3.77 8.42
CA LYS A 61 17.52 2.76 8.98
C LYS A 61 17.09 2.51 10.43
N PHE A 62 16.27 1.49 10.67
CA PHE A 62 15.91 1.04 12.03
C PHE A 62 17.05 0.28 12.72
N SER A 63 18.29 0.73 12.57
CA SER A 63 19.40 0.24 13.39
C SER A 63 19.27 0.83 14.80
N PRO A 64 19.17 0.02 15.87
CA PRO A 64 19.16 0.55 17.22
C PRO A 64 20.56 1.09 17.51
N GLY A 65 20.72 2.41 17.61
CA GLY A 65 21.98 3.01 18.07
C GLY A 65 22.49 4.25 17.33
N THR A 66 21.71 4.89 16.45
CA THR A 66 22.08 6.24 15.99
C THR A 66 20.86 7.14 15.92
N GLU A 67 20.70 7.97 16.96
CA GLU A 67 19.87 9.16 16.92
C GLU A 67 20.37 10.05 15.76
N ASN A 68 19.79 9.88 14.57
CA ASN A 68 20.00 10.77 13.44
C ASN A 68 18.78 11.69 13.37
N GLU A 69 18.87 12.84 14.02
CA GLU A 69 17.86 13.91 13.98
C GLU A 69 17.51 14.32 12.52
N GLY A 70 18.43 14.13 11.57
CA GLY A 70 18.23 14.43 10.14
C GLY A 70 17.48 13.37 9.30
N LYS A 71 17.24 12.14 9.78
CA LYS A 71 16.49 11.11 9.01
C LYS A 71 14.99 11.13 9.31
N ASN A 72 14.64 11.53 10.53
CA ASN A 72 13.25 11.76 10.93
C ASN A 72 12.63 12.98 10.23
N SER A 73 13.45 13.84 9.61
CA SER A 73 12.97 15.05 8.92
C SER A 73 12.28 14.73 7.59
N THR A 74 12.81 13.80 6.77
CA THR A 74 12.27 13.53 5.42
C THR A 74 10.89 12.88 5.46
N HIS A 75 10.67 11.90 6.35
CA HIS A 75 9.34 11.30 6.56
C HIS A 75 8.33 12.31 7.11
N LYS A 76 8.73 13.14 8.08
CA LYS A 76 7.88 14.21 8.62
C LYS A 76 7.51 15.23 7.54
N THR A 77 8.49 15.65 6.74
CA THR A 77 8.29 16.52 5.59
C THR A 77 7.35 15.90 4.57
N PHE A 78 7.55 14.63 4.20
CA PHE A 78 6.68 13.94 3.24
C PHE A 78 5.23 13.83 3.74
N LYS A 79 5.06 13.52 5.03
CA LYS A 79 3.74 13.51 5.68
C LYS A 79 3.08 14.89 5.66
N ALA A 80 3.83 15.94 5.95
CA ALA A 80 3.34 17.33 5.90
C ALA A 80 2.96 17.74 4.47
N ILE A 81 3.79 17.44 3.47
CA ILE A 81 3.51 17.67 2.04
C ILE A 81 2.23 16.94 1.64
N THR A 82 2.11 15.66 1.99
CA THR A 82 0.91 14.85 1.71
C THR A 82 -0.33 15.52 2.29
N SER A 83 -0.26 16.00 3.54
CA SER A 83 -1.38 16.70 4.19
C SER A 83 -1.74 18.02 3.49
N VAL A 84 -0.74 18.81 3.09
CA VAL A 84 -0.97 20.09 2.39
C VAL A 84 -1.60 19.84 1.03
N ILE A 85 -1.04 18.92 0.24
CA ILE A 85 -1.58 18.57 -1.08
C ILE A 85 -3.03 18.08 -0.95
N CYS A 86 -3.29 17.17 -0.02
CA CYS A 86 -4.65 16.69 0.27
C CYS A 86 -5.62 17.84 0.60
N SER A 87 -5.19 18.81 1.41
CA SER A 87 -5.98 20.00 1.72
C SER A 87 -6.25 20.85 0.47
N CYS A 88 -5.23 21.11 -0.34
CA CYS A 88 -5.37 21.84 -1.60
C CYS A 88 -6.38 21.19 -2.54
N VAL A 89 -6.31 19.87 -2.67
CA VAL A 89 -7.20 19.06 -3.52
C VAL A 89 -8.63 19.03 -3.00
N SER A 90 -8.83 18.96 -1.69
CA SER A 90 -10.17 18.98 -1.08
C SER A 90 -10.94 20.29 -1.32
N GLN A 91 -10.25 21.36 -1.70
CA GLN A 91 -10.82 22.67 -1.99
C GLN A 91 -11.14 22.85 -3.49
N MET A 92 -10.91 21.85 -4.33
CA MET A 92 -11.03 21.97 -5.79
C MET A 92 -12.44 21.64 -6.30
N GLY A 93 -12.97 22.55 -7.13
CA GLY A 93 -13.96 22.30 -8.19
C GLY A 93 -15.13 21.34 -7.90
N ASP A 94 -15.64 20.72 -8.98
CA ASP A 94 -16.63 19.65 -8.88
C ASP A 94 -15.97 18.37 -8.36
N ASN A 95 -16.38 17.95 -7.16
CA ASN A 95 -15.90 16.74 -6.50
C ASN A 95 -15.91 15.51 -7.43
N ALA A 96 -16.90 15.34 -8.32
CA ALA A 96 -16.97 14.15 -9.17
C ALA A 96 -15.85 14.10 -10.22
N LEU A 97 -15.62 15.21 -10.94
CA LEU A 97 -14.58 15.32 -11.97
C LEU A 97 -13.18 15.31 -11.36
N VAL A 98 -13.00 16.04 -10.25
CA VAL A 98 -11.74 16.07 -9.50
C VAL A 98 -11.37 14.65 -9.04
N HIS A 99 -12.32 13.92 -8.45
CA HIS A 99 -12.11 12.54 -8.05
C HIS A 99 -11.71 11.65 -9.24
N GLN A 100 -12.40 11.78 -10.38
CA GLN A 100 -12.07 10.98 -11.57
C GLN A 100 -10.65 11.23 -12.07
N MET A 101 -10.21 12.49 -12.12
CA MET A 101 -8.85 12.86 -12.53
C MET A 101 -7.81 12.29 -11.55
N ILE A 102 -8.04 12.45 -10.25
CA ILE A 102 -7.13 11.97 -9.21
C ILE A 102 -6.98 10.45 -9.26
N HIS A 103 -8.08 9.71 -9.38
CA HIS A 103 -8.01 8.25 -9.44
C HIS A 103 -7.24 7.81 -10.67
N LYS A 104 -7.51 8.39 -11.84
CA LYS A 104 -6.82 8.03 -13.08
C LYS A 104 -5.31 8.26 -12.96
N THR A 105 -4.90 9.40 -12.42
CA THR A 105 -3.48 9.74 -12.26
C THR A 105 -2.81 8.88 -11.18
N ILE A 106 -3.48 8.59 -10.06
CA ILE A 106 -2.95 7.68 -9.02
C ILE A 106 -2.78 6.26 -9.57
N LEU A 107 -3.77 5.73 -10.30
CA LEU A 107 -3.67 4.39 -10.90
C LEU A 107 -2.50 4.33 -11.89
N TYR A 108 -2.31 5.38 -12.69
CA TYR A 108 -1.17 5.50 -13.57
C TYR A 108 0.16 5.47 -12.80
N GLU A 109 0.36 6.33 -11.81
CA GLU A 109 1.61 6.36 -11.05
C GLU A 109 1.83 5.07 -10.24
N MET A 110 0.78 4.46 -9.68
CA MET A 110 0.88 3.15 -9.00
C MET A 110 1.32 2.04 -9.95
N SER A 111 0.91 2.08 -11.22
CA SER A 111 1.36 1.11 -12.23
C SER A 111 2.87 1.20 -12.52
N LEU A 112 3.49 2.33 -12.21
CA LEU A 112 4.93 2.56 -12.35
C LEU A 112 5.73 2.04 -11.14
N LYS A 113 5.08 1.33 -10.19
CA LYS A 113 5.69 0.72 -9.00
C LYS A 113 6.55 1.70 -8.20
N PRO A 114 5.94 2.77 -7.65
CA PRO A 114 6.67 3.74 -6.83
C PRO A 114 7.11 3.10 -5.52
N ALA A 115 7.99 3.78 -4.77
CA ALA A 115 8.39 3.34 -3.44
C ALA A 115 7.17 3.19 -2.50
N LEU A 116 7.31 2.33 -1.49
CA LEU A 116 6.19 1.90 -0.65
C LEU A 116 5.52 3.07 0.10
N GLU A 117 6.30 4.01 0.62
CA GLU A 117 5.77 5.21 1.29
C GLU A 117 4.99 6.10 0.32
N ASN A 118 5.47 6.24 -0.92
CA ASN A 118 4.83 7.02 -1.97
C ASN A 118 3.50 6.37 -2.38
N ALA A 119 3.48 5.06 -2.58
CA ALA A 119 2.26 4.30 -2.81
C ALA A 119 1.27 4.48 -1.64
N CYS A 120 1.75 4.37 -0.39
CA CYS A 120 0.94 4.60 0.81
C CYS A 120 0.32 6.01 0.84
N ALA A 121 1.08 7.04 0.49
CA ALA A 121 0.59 8.42 0.45
C ALA A 121 -0.51 8.60 -0.61
N MET A 122 -0.34 8.01 -1.79
CA MET A 122 -1.38 8.02 -2.84
C MET A 122 -2.64 7.27 -2.41
N LEU A 123 -2.52 6.09 -1.78
CA LEU A 123 -3.66 5.37 -1.23
C LEU A 123 -4.38 6.17 -0.13
N LYS A 124 -3.64 6.88 0.72
CA LYS A 124 -4.21 7.80 1.73
C LYS A 124 -4.95 8.96 1.09
N MET A 125 -4.43 9.51 0.01
CA MET A 125 -5.14 10.54 -0.76
C MET A 125 -6.47 10.01 -1.31
N LEU A 126 -6.49 8.81 -1.91
CA LEU A 126 -7.74 8.17 -2.35
C LEU A 126 -8.73 8.04 -1.18
N VAL A 127 -8.26 7.54 -0.04
CA VAL A 127 -9.10 7.35 1.15
C VAL A 127 -9.70 8.68 1.64
N LEU A 128 -8.87 9.72 1.77
CA LEU A 128 -9.27 11.03 2.28
C LEU A 128 -10.32 11.71 1.39
N LEU A 129 -10.18 11.57 0.07
CA LEU A 129 -11.11 12.15 -0.90
C LEU A 129 -12.41 11.34 -1.04
N ASN A 130 -12.71 10.49 -0.06
CA ASN A 130 -13.90 9.63 -0.06
C ASN A 130 -14.03 8.81 -1.35
N PHE A 131 -12.90 8.37 -1.91
CA PHE A 131 -12.91 7.50 -3.07
C PHE A 131 -13.79 6.27 -2.84
N ARG A 132 -14.71 6.02 -3.78
CA ARG A 132 -15.56 4.84 -3.82
C ARG A 132 -15.17 3.97 -5.02
N PRO A 133 -14.43 2.87 -4.81
CA PRO A 133 -14.00 2.01 -5.91
C PRO A 133 -15.18 1.41 -6.69
N THR A 134 -16.36 1.33 -6.08
CA THR A 134 -17.62 0.91 -6.73
C THR A 134 -18.07 1.81 -7.90
N ARG A 135 -17.50 3.01 -8.04
CA ARG A 135 -17.78 3.94 -9.16
C ARG A 135 -16.78 3.83 -10.30
N LEU A 136 -15.77 2.98 -10.19
CA LEU A 136 -14.81 2.73 -11.26
C LEU A 136 -15.40 1.84 -12.35
N LEU A 137 -14.92 2.04 -13.58
CA LEU A 137 -15.06 1.06 -14.66
C LEU A 137 -14.28 -0.22 -14.31
N ASP A 138 -14.70 -1.34 -14.92
CA ASP A 138 -14.20 -2.66 -14.57
C ASP A 138 -12.67 -2.80 -14.70
N ASP A 139 -12.10 -2.27 -15.78
CA ASP A 139 -10.65 -2.29 -16.01
C ASP A 139 -9.86 -1.52 -14.94
N ASN A 140 -10.43 -0.42 -14.43
CA ASN A 140 -9.80 0.38 -13.39
C ASN A 140 -9.87 -0.32 -12.02
N VAL A 141 -10.95 -1.07 -11.74
CA VAL A 141 -11.04 -1.91 -10.53
C VAL A 141 -9.98 -3.01 -10.59
N PHE A 142 -9.82 -3.63 -11.76
CA PHE A 142 -8.82 -4.66 -11.97
C PHE A 142 -7.39 -4.14 -11.79
N SER A 143 -7.07 -3.01 -12.42
CA SER A 143 -5.78 -2.34 -12.28
C SER A 143 -5.49 -1.97 -10.82
N LEU A 144 -6.47 -1.37 -10.13
CA LEU A 144 -6.33 -1.05 -8.71
C LEU A 144 -6.11 -2.31 -7.85
N GLY A 145 -6.84 -3.39 -8.12
CA GLY A 145 -6.69 -4.67 -7.41
C GLY A 145 -5.27 -5.24 -7.54
N ASN A 146 -4.71 -5.24 -8.75
CA ASN A 146 -3.32 -5.67 -8.98
C ASN A 146 -2.30 -4.79 -8.25
N SER A 147 -2.47 -3.46 -8.31
CA SER A 147 -1.60 -2.53 -7.61
C SER A 147 -1.70 -2.67 -6.09
N LEU A 148 -2.90 -2.87 -5.54
CA LEU A 148 -3.10 -3.12 -4.11
C LEU A 148 -2.50 -4.44 -3.68
N TRP A 149 -2.64 -5.49 -4.49
CA TRP A 149 -2.02 -6.78 -4.19
C TRP A 149 -0.49 -6.67 -4.14
N SER A 150 0.13 -6.07 -5.16
CA SER A 150 1.57 -5.81 -5.18
C SER A 150 2.02 -4.97 -3.98
N TYR A 151 1.24 -3.94 -3.63
CA TYR A 151 1.50 -3.10 -2.46
C TYR A 151 1.46 -3.87 -1.15
N LEU A 152 0.44 -4.74 -0.95
CA LEU A 152 0.32 -5.57 0.26
C LEU A 152 1.49 -6.55 0.38
N MET A 153 1.95 -7.12 -0.74
CA MET A 153 3.13 -7.97 -0.79
C MET A 153 4.40 -7.25 -0.35
N ASP A 154 4.60 -6.00 -0.81
CA ASP A 154 5.74 -5.19 -0.39
C ASP A 154 5.61 -4.75 1.09
N ALA A 155 4.41 -4.41 1.55
CA ALA A 155 4.14 -4.05 2.94
C ALA A 155 4.35 -5.20 3.92
N ALA A 156 4.08 -6.45 3.51
CA ALA A 156 4.27 -7.64 4.33
C ALA A 156 5.72 -7.83 4.81
N TYR A 157 6.71 -7.25 4.11
CA TYR A 157 8.10 -7.21 4.57
C TYR A 157 8.27 -6.59 5.96
N TYR A 158 7.43 -5.60 6.28
CA TYR A 158 7.48 -4.89 7.56
C TYR A 158 6.68 -5.57 8.66
N ASN A 159 6.09 -6.75 8.40
CA ASN A 159 5.38 -7.49 9.44
C ASN A 159 6.38 -7.97 10.50
N PRO A 160 6.26 -7.51 11.75
CA PRO A 160 7.16 -7.92 12.83
C PRO A 160 7.13 -9.43 13.11
N GLU A 161 6.03 -10.11 12.79
CA GLU A 161 5.87 -11.56 13.01
C GLU A 161 6.64 -12.44 11.99
N LEU A 162 7.20 -11.84 10.93
CA LEU A 162 7.99 -12.51 9.90
C LEU A 162 9.50 -12.28 10.06
N SER A 163 9.92 -11.43 11.01
CA SER A 163 11.34 -11.18 11.25
C SER A 163 11.85 -11.96 12.46
N ASP A 164 12.95 -12.72 12.29
CA ASP A 164 13.62 -13.48 13.35
C ASP A 164 14.37 -12.60 14.36
N VAL A 165 14.39 -11.28 14.15
CA VAL A 165 15.12 -10.32 14.99
C VAL A 165 14.12 -9.68 15.96
N SER A 166 14.37 -9.83 17.27
CA SER A 166 13.58 -9.24 18.35
C SER A 166 13.10 -7.83 17.99
N THR A 167 11.81 -7.74 17.67
CA THR A 167 11.25 -6.60 16.97
C THR A 167 11.29 -5.35 17.82
N SER A 168 11.81 -4.25 17.26
CA SER A 168 11.68 -2.93 17.87
C SER A 168 10.21 -2.51 17.90
N CYS A 169 9.82 -1.73 18.91
CA CYS A 169 8.47 -1.23 19.15
C CYS A 169 7.80 -0.52 17.94
N ASN A 170 8.58 -0.14 16.92
CA ASN A 170 8.13 0.70 15.81
C ASN A 170 7.65 -0.09 14.58
N GLN A 171 8.02 -1.37 14.41
CA GLN A 171 7.69 -2.10 13.16
C GLN A 171 6.19 -2.41 13.03
N MET A 172 5.52 -2.77 14.13
CA MET A 172 4.07 -3.01 14.12
C MET A 172 3.30 -1.75 13.75
N GLU A 173 3.67 -0.60 14.32
CA GLU A 173 3.03 0.70 14.01
C GLU A 173 3.20 1.07 12.53
N ILE A 174 4.35 0.76 11.94
CA ILE A 174 4.61 0.98 10.51
C ILE A 174 3.74 0.05 9.65
N TYR A 175 3.69 -1.23 10.00
CA TYR A 175 2.88 -2.20 9.28
C TYR A 175 1.39 -1.83 9.30
N GLU A 176 0.88 -1.43 10.47
CA GLU A 176 -0.47 -0.87 10.61
C GLU A 176 -0.66 0.39 9.76
N TYR A 177 0.27 1.33 9.83
CA TYR A 177 0.24 2.58 9.05
C TYR A 177 0.17 2.34 7.54
N LEU A 178 0.82 1.28 7.04
CA LEU A 178 0.83 0.87 5.64
C LEU A 178 -0.47 0.16 5.24
N LEU A 179 -1.04 -0.68 6.09
CA LEU A 179 -2.22 -1.47 5.75
C LEU A 179 -3.55 -0.71 5.86
N VAL A 180 -3.66 0.25 6.78
CA VAL A 180 -4.91 1.00 7.04
C VAL A 180 -5.57 1.55 5.77
N PRO A 181 -4.87 2.17 4.80
CA PRO A 181 -5.49 2.66 3.58
C PRO A 181 -6.15 1.56 2.73
N CYS A 182 -5.51 0.39 2.62
CA CYS A 182 -6.06 -0.76 1.91
C CYS A 182 -7.33 -1.26 2.58
N LEU A 183 -7.32 -1.38 3.91
CA LEU A 183 -8.50 -1.76 4.69
C LEU A 183 -9.67 -0.80 4.43
N ILE A 184 -9.43 0.50 4.46
CA ILE A 184 -10.52 1.46 4.20
C ILE A 184 -11.06 1.33 2.76
N LEU A 185 -10.20 1.04 1.78
CA LEU A 185 -10.64 0.82 0.39
C LEU A 185 -11.45 -0.47 0.22
N PHE A 186 -11.06 -1.55 0.91
CA PHE A 186 -11.77 -2.83 0.91
C PHE A 186 -13.15 -2.71 1.57
N ASP A 187 -13.27 -1.99 2.68
CA ASP A 187 -14.55 -1.69 3.33
C ASP A 187 -15.52 -0.94 2.40
N ARG A 188 -14.98 -0.10 1.52
CA ARG A 188 -15.77 0.69 0.56
C ARG A 188 -16.17 -0.10 -0.70
N SER A 189 -15.60 -1.27 -0.93
CA SER A 189 -15.83 -2.03 -2.17
C SER A 189 -15.57 -3.52 -1.97
N ASP A 190 -16.65 -4.25 -1.69
CA ASP A 190 -16.70 -5.72 -1.62
C ASP A 190 -16.02 -6.37 -2.83
N ARG A 191 -16.42 -5.95 -4.04
CA ARG A 191 -15.81 -6.38 -5.31
C ARG A 191 -14.29 -6.20 -5.38
N LEU A 192 -13.75 -5.14 -4.77
CA LEU A 192 -12.30 -4.89 -4.78
C LEU A 192 -11.59 -5.84 -3.82
N LEU A 193 -12.18 -6.08 -2.65
CA LEU A 193 -11.69 -7.07 -1.69
C LEU A 193 -11.74 -8.48 -2.29
N THR A 194 -12.86 -8.89 -2.89
CA THR A 194 -12.99 -10.19 -3.57
C THR A 194 -11.91 -10.38 -4.63
N LEU A 195 -11.66 -9.36 -5.45
CA LEU A 195 -10.61 -9.41 -6.46
C LEU A 195 -9.22 -9.62 -5.83
N VAL A 196 -8.88 -8.86 -4.79
CA VAL A 196 -7.57 -8.98 -4.12
C VAL A 196 -7.42 -10.35 -3.44
N LEU A 197 -8.48 -10.89 -2.82
CA LEU A 197 -8.44 -12.24 -2.26
C LEU A 197 -8.23 -13.31 -3.34
N ASN A 198 -8.87 -13.16 -4.50
CA ASN A 198 -8.65 -14.08 -5.62
C ASN A 198 -7.20 -14.00 -6.15
N LEU A 199 -6.62 -12.79 -6.24
CA LEU A 199 -5.22 -12.58 -6.61
C LEU A 199 -4.26 -13.21 -5.59
N MET A 200 -4.55 -13.10 -4.29
CA MET A 200 -3.81 -13.82 -3.25
C MET A 200 -3.86 -15.33 -3.53
N GLY A 201 -5.06 -15.88 -3.74
CA GLY A 201 -5.26 -17.30 -3.98
C GLY A 201 -4.55 -17.86 -5.21
N SER A 202 -4.52 -17.11 -6.32
CA SER A 202 -3.85 -17.53 -7.57
C SER A 202 -2.33 -17.43 -7.47
N SER A 203 -1.81 -16.41 -6.79
CA SER A 203 -0.37 -16.16 -6.67
C SER A 203 0.40 -17.23 -5.89
N ILE A 204 -0.31 -18.05 -5.09
CA ILE A 204 0.26 -19.16 -4.31
C ILE A 204 1.02 -20.15 -5.21
N PHE A 205 0.48 -20.47 -6.39
CA PHE A 205 1.08 -21.44 -7.31
C PHE A 205 2.16 -20.82 -8.23
N GLU A 206 2.10 -19.51 -8.48
CA GLU A 206 3.06 -18.81 -9.35
C GLU A 206 4.46 -18.75 -8.72
N THR A 207 4.53 -18.64 -7.39
CA THR A 207 5.78 -18.51 -6.63
C THR A 207 6.65 -19.76 -6.55
N ASN A 208 6.11 -20.94 -6.87
CA ASN A 208 6.91 -22.16 -6.93
C ASN A 208 7.84 -22.21 -8.16
N SER A 209 7.72 -21.26 -9.09
CA SER A 209 8.54 -21.20 -10.30
C SER A 209 9.70 -20.18 -10.25
N VAL A 210 9.72 -19.28 -9.26
CA VAL A 210 10.72 -18.20 -9.16
C VAL A 210 11.38 -18.23 -7.78
N VAL A 211 11.99 -19.36 -7.43
CA VAL A 211 13.05 -19.37 -6.43
C VAL A 211 14.31 -18.85 -7.13
N SER A 212 14.86 -17.77 -6.56
CA SER A 212 16.16 -17.17 -6.89
C SER A 212 16.17 -16.20 -8.09
N SER A 213 15.80 -14.94 -7.85
CA SER A 213 16.47 -13.84 -8.53
C SER A 213 17.14 -12.93 -7.50
N LEU A 214 18.47 -12.92 -7.56
CA LEU A 214 19.41 -12.06 -6.85
C LEU A 214 18.98 -10.58 -6.83
N HIS A 215 19.38 -9.90 -5.75
CA HIS A 215 19.29 -8.46 -5.45
C HIS A 215 17.90 -8.02 -4.93
N ASP A 216 17.74 -7.58 -3.68
CA ASP A 216 18.44 -6.43 -3.11
C ASP A 216 18.73 -6.62 -1.61
N THR A 217 19.98 -6.95 -1.26
CA THR A 217 20.48 -6.88 0.12
C THR A 217 20.90 -5.43 0.40
N GLN A 218 19.93 -4.57 0.75
CA GLN A 218 20.23 -3.34 1.50
C GLN A 218 19.93 -3.47 2.99
N TYR A 219 19.15 -4.48 3.39
CA TYR A 219 18.90 -4.85 4.78
C TYR A 219 18.85 -6.37 4.85
N GLY A 220 19.65 -6.99 5.71
CA GLY A 220 19.91 -8.44 5.74
C GLY A 220 18.75 -9.34 6.16
N CYS A 221 17.50 -9.00 5.83
CA CYS A 221 16.32 -9.83 6.06
C CYS A 221 15.74 -10.24 4.70
N ALA A 222 15.57 -11.54 4.48
CA ALA A 222 15.01 -12.08 3.25
C ALA A 222 13.56 -11.62 3.07
N ARG A 223 13.16 -11.31 1.83
CA ARG A 223 11.77 -10.97 1.49
C ARG A 223 10.87 -12.17 1.87
N PRO A 224 9.72 -11.95 2.56
CA PRO A 224 8.78 -13.02 2.85
C PRO A 224 8.39 -13.78 1.60
N GLY A 225 8.22 -15.10 1.72
CA GLY A 225 7.55 -15.89 0.70
C GLY A 225 6.13 -15.34 0.46
N SER A 226 5.58 -15.56 -0.73
CA SER A 226 4.19 -15.18 -1.04
C SER A 226 3.20 -15.75 -0.03
N ILE A 227 3.37 -17.02 0.34
CA ILE A 227 2.52 -17.71 1.32
C ILE A 227 2.55 -16.97 2.67
N ASP A 228 3.74 -16.61 3.15
CA ASP A 228 3.91 -15.88 4.41
C ASP A 228 3.29 -14.49 4.37
N ALA A 229 3.46 -13.78 3.25
CA ALA A 229 2.88 -12.46 3.04
C ALA A 229 1.35 -12.50 2.97
N ILE A 230 0.77 -13.47 2.25
CA ILE A 230 -0.67 -13.73 2.17
C ILE A 230 -1.21 -14.01 3.57
N ALA A 231 -0.61 -14.98 4.26
CA ALA A 231 -1.09 -15.42 5.56
C ALA A 231 -0.99 -14.29 6.60
N SER A 232 0.12 -13.55 6.61
CA SER A 232 0.31 -12.38 7.47
C SER A 232 -0.75 -11.31 7.26
N THR A 233 -0.99 -10.96 5.99
CA THR A 233 -2.00 -9.95 5.63
C THR A 233 -3.39 -10.39 6.07
N LEU A 234 -3.76 -11.65 5.82
CA LEU A 234 -5.05 -12.18 6.25
C LEU A 234 -5.17 -12.24 7.78
N ILE A 235 -4.14 -12.68 8.49
CA ILE A 235 -4.12 -12.67 9.97
C ILE A 235 -4.34 -11.25 10.48
N PHE A 236 -3.65 -10.26 9.91
CA PHE A 236 -3.82 -8.86 10.29
C PHE A 236 -5.25 -8.38 10.07
N MET A 237 -5.81 -8.61 8.88
CA MET A 237 -7.21 -8.25 8.58
C MET A 237 -8.20 -8.93 9.54
N HIS A 238 -7.95 -10.18 9.94
CA HIS A 238 -8.82 -10.89 10.87
C HIS A 238 -8.70 -10.43 12.33
N LYS A 239 -7.56 -9.87 12.76
CA LYS A 239 -7.42 -9.27 14.09
C LYS A 239 -8.24 -7.97 14.21
N GLU A 240 -8.40 -7.25 13.12
CA GLU A 240 -9.19 -6.01 13.06
C GLU A 240 -10.70 -6.28 13.15
N VAL A 241 -11.33 -5.89 14.28
CA VAL A 241 -12.74 -6.20 14.59
C VAL A 241 -13.70 -5.73 13.49
N LYS A 242 -13.47 -4.56 12.90
CA LYS A 242 -14.30 -4.04 11.79
C LYS A 242 -14.20 -4.93 10.54
N PHE A 243 -13.02 -5.48 10.29
CA PHE A 243 -12.75 -6.31 9.12
C PHE A 243 -13.27 -7.74 9.27
N GLN A 244 -13.40 -8.26 10.49
CA GLN A 244 -14.00 -9.57 10.73
C GLN A 244 -15.38 -9.71 10.07
N ARG A 245 -16.21 -8.66 10.14
CA ARG A 245 -17.53 -8.65 9.50
C ARG A 245 -17.44 -8.69 7.98
N ILE A 246 -16.53 -7.92 7.40
CA ILE A 246 -16.33 -7.83 5.94
C ILE A 246 -15.76 -9.16 5.42
N LEU A 247 -14.81 -9.76 6.12
CA LEU A 247 -14.25 -11.07 5.76
C LEU A 247 -15.27 -12.20 5.92
N SER A 248 -16.26 -12.04 6.80
CA SER A 248 -17.33 -13.04 6.97
C SER A 248 -18.22 -13.22 5.74
N SER A 249 -18.31 -12.24 4.84
CA SER A 249 -18.97 -12.38 3.54
C SER A 249 -18.10 -13.05 2.47
N HIS A 250 -16.79 -13.17 2.70
CA HIS A 250 -15.79 -13.70 1.75
C HIS A 250 -15.23 -15.07 2.17
N LYS A 251 -16.05 -15.88 2.84
CA LYS A 251 -15.63 -17.19 3.38
C LYS A 251 -15.13 -18.15 2.31
N SER A 252 -15.73 -18.12 1.13
CA SER A 252 -15.37 -18.98 -0.01
C SER A 252 -13.94 -18.70 -0.48
N GLU A 253 -13.62 -17.43 -0.67
CA GLU A 253 -12.32 -16.95 -1.14
C GLU A 253 -11.24 -17.27 -0.11
N ILE A 254 -11.50 -16.98 1.17
CA ILE A 254 -10.58 -17.29 2.27
C ILE A 254 -10.36 -18.80 2.40
N ARG A 255 -11.42 -19.60 2.25
CA ARG A 255 -11.31 -21.08 2.27
C ARG A 255 -10.47 -21.58 1.12
N GLN A 256 -10.66 -21.04 -0.09
CA GLN A 256 -9.87 -21.42 -1.26
C GLN A 256 -8.39 -21.10 -1.05
N ILE A 257 -8.05 -19.92 -0.51
CA ILE A 257 -6.68 -19.55 -0.16
C ILE A 257 -6.10 -20.57 0.82
N LEU A 258 -6.83 -20.89 1.89
CA LEU A 258 -6.38 -21.86 2.90
C LEU A 258 -6.14 -23.25 2.31
N GLN A 259 -7.01 -23.72 1.42
CA GLN A 259 -6.84 -25.00 0.73
C GLN A 259 -5.60 -24.96 -0.19
N ASN A 260 -5.42 -23.88 -0.94
CA ASN A 260 -4.25 -23.70 -1.81
C ASN A 260 -2.94 -23.73 -1.01
N ILE A 261 -2.89 -23.04 0.15
CA ILE A 261 -1.73 -23.08 1.05
C ILE A 261 -1.54 -24.50 1.60
N PHE A 262 -2.61 -25.15 2.06
CA PHE A 262 -2.55 -26.50 2.61
C PHE A 262 -1.96 -27.51 1.62
N CYS A 263 -2.36 -27.44 0.35
CA CYS A 263 -1.87 -28.32 -0.72
C CYS A 263 -0.37 -28.20 -0.99
N LEU A 264 0.26 -27.06 -0.65
CA LEU A 264 1.68 -26.82 -0.91
C LEU A 264 2.59 -27.03 0.30
N GLN A 265 2.04 -27.30 1.50
CA GLN A 265 2.85 -27.33 2.71
C GLN A 265 3.92 -28.43 2.70
N SER A 266 5.18 -28.00 2.83
CA SER A 266 6.27 -28.82 3.37
C SER A 266 6.53 -28.47 4.84
N SER A 267 7.21 -29.35 5.59
CA SER A 267 7.18 -29.38 7.08
C SER A 267 7.57 -28.08 7.83
N SER A 268 8.22 -27.10 7.19
CA SER A 268 8.62 -25.82 7.80
C SER A 268 7.55 -24.71 7.78
N GLU A 269 6.56 -24.76 6.87
CA GLU A 269 5.51 -23.73 6.72
C GLU A 269 4.29 -23.95 7.65
N LEU A 270 4.37 -24.96 8.51
CA LEU A 270 3.28 -25.41 9.39
C LEU A 270 2.88 -24.35 10.42
N ASN A 271 3.80 -23.49 10.87
CA ASN A 271 3.51 -22.53 11.94
C ASN A 271 2.57 -21.39 11.46
N VAL A 272 2.89 -20.73 10.35
CA VAL A 272 2.11 -19.60 9.82
C VAL A 272 0.71 -20.06 9.37
N PHE A 273 0.62 -21.22 8.70
CA PHE A 273 -0.67 -21.81 8.34
C PHE A 273 -1.51 -22.19 9.56
N ASN A 274 -0.94 -22.80 10.60
CA ASN A 274 -1.70 -23.13 11.81
C ASN A 274 -2.22 -21.88 12.51
N ARG A 275 -1.44 -20.79 12.52
CA ARG A 275 -1.88 -19.48 13.04
C ARG A 275 -3.01 -18.90 12.21
N LEU A 276 -2.89 -18.91 10.88
CA LEU A 276 -3.93 -18.44 9.96
C LEU A 276 -5.20 -19.28 10.11
N LYS A 277 -5.09 -20.62 10.13
CA LYS A 277 -6.19 -21.57 10.36
C LYS A 277 -6.88 -21.32 11.70
N THR A 278 -6.12 -21.11 12.77
CA THR A 278 -6.69 -20.81 14.10
C THR A 278 -7.44 -19.48 14.09
N THR A 279 -6.85 -18.45 13.46
CA THR A 279 -7.41 -17.10 13.41
C THR A 279 -8.69 -17.07 12.57
N THR A 280 -8.68 -17.71 11.39
CA THR A 280 -9.82 -17.81 10.47
C THR A 280 -10.91 -18.76 11.00
N GLY A 281 -10.52 -19.92 11.55
CA GLY A 281 -11.43 -20.93 12.09
C GLY A 281 -12.25 -20.43 13.27
N ARG A 282 -11.66 -19.62 14.16
CA ARG A 282 -12.37 -18.95 15.27
C ARG A 282 -13.47 -18.00 14.79
N LEU A 283 -13.33 -17.41 13.61
CA LEU A 283 -14.26 -16.42 13.05
C LEU A 283 -15.33 -17.02 12.15
N HIS A 284 -15.05 -18.17 11.54
CA HIS A 284 -15.95 -18.77 10.56
C HIS A 284 -16.64 -20.06 11.02
N TYR A 285 -16.40 -20.47 12.27
CA TYR A 285 -16.88 -21.74 12.83
C TYR A 285 -16.47 -22.96 11.99
N TRP A 286 -15.26 -22.93 11.42
CA TRP A 286 -14.75 -24.04 10.64
C TRP A 286 -14.17 -25.12 11.55
N SER A 287 -14.56 -26.37 11.31
CA SER A 287 -13.92 -27.53 11.93
C SER A 287 -12.51 -27.71 11.37
N CYS A 288 -11.58 -28.24 12.18
CA CYS A 288 -10.26 -28.62 11.68
C CYS A 288 -10.31 -29.62 10.52
N ASP A 289 -11.41 -30.37 10.39
CA ASP A 289 -11.66 -31.37 9.36
C ASP A 289 -12.25 -30.79 8.05
N ASP A 290 -12.73 -29.54 8.04
CA ASP A 290 -13.31 -28.90 6.84
C ASP A 290 -12.28 -28.64 5.73
N PHE A 291 -11.00 -28.75 6.06
CA PHE A 291 -9.86 -28.56 5.14
C PHE A 291 -9.28 -29.89 4.63
N ARG A 292 -9.81 -31.04 5.07
CA ARG A 292 -9.30 -32.38 4.73
C ARG A 292 -9.96 -33.02 3.51
N THR A 293 -10.95 -32.38 2.91
CA THR A 293 -11.71 -32.96 1.79
C THR A 293 -11.57 -32.10 0.53
N SER A 294 -10.63 -32.51 -0.32
CA SER A 294 -10.70 -32.45 -1.78
C SER A 294 -9.79 -33.55 -2.33
#